data_AF-A0A1H2GZQ4-F1
#
_entry.id   AF-A0A1H2GZQ4-F1
#
_cell.length_a   1.000
_cell.length_b   1.000
_cell.length_c   1.000
_cell.angle_alpha   90.00
_cell.angle_beta   90.00
_cell.angle_gamma   90.00
#
_symmetry.space_group_name_H-M   'P 1'
#
loop_
_entity.id
_entity.type
_entity.pdbx_description
1 polymer ?
#
loop_
_entity_poly.entity_id
_entity_poly.type
_entity_poly.pdbx_seq_one_letter_code
_entity_poly.pdbx_strand_id
1 'polypeptide(L)'
;MGGMAQGKNEAPRTTSRRQPRGSGLSKKPTRAQRAWLVRGLSEAGGKLPLFDAQGGRIAEKTIRACLAAGWAEPWFSNPIKPDWLVCRLTDDGRAVVSQDPG
;
A
#
# COMPACT_ATOMS: atom_id res chain seq x y z
N MET A 1 -21.41 21.22 -49.08
CA MET A 1 -20.79 22.18 -48.14
C MET A 1 -21.55 22.09 -46.83
N GLY A 2 -20.89 21.64 -45.75
CA GLY A 2 -21.46 21.66 -44.39
C GLY A 2 -22.17 20.37 -43.96
N GLY A 3 -21.75 19.81 -42.82
CA GLY A 3 -22.42 18.67 -42.18
C GLY A 3 -21.54 17.82 -41.28
N MET A 4 -20.68 18.43 -40.47
CA MET A 4 -19.94 17.75 -39.40
C MET A 4 -20.86 17.55 -38.20
N ALA A 5 -21.06 16.31 -37.75
CA ALA A 5 -21.23 15.97 -36.33
C ALA A 5 -21.28 14.45 -36.16
N GLN A 6 -20.32 13.90 -35.41
CA GLN A 6 -20.56 13.07 -34.22
C GLN A 6 -19.25 12.39 -33.81
N GLY A 7 -18.55 13.05 -32.89
CA GLY A 7 -17.45 12.45 -32.14
C GLY A 7 -18.02 11.42 -31.17
N LYS A 8 -17.70 10.15 -31.39
CA LYS A 8 -17.92 9.06 -30.44
C LYS A 8 -16.64 8.91 -29.61
N ASN A 9 -16.59 9.57 -28.46
CA ASN A 9 -15.53 9.39 -27.48
C ASN A 9 -15.86 8.18 -26.61
N GLU A 10 -15.47 6.99 -27.06
CA GLU A 10 -15.46 5.78 -26.24
C GLU A 10 -14.02 5.50 -25.81
N ALA A 11 -13.69 5.92 -24.59
CA ALA A 11 -12.48 5.46 -23.91
C ALA A 11 -12.81 4.19 -23.12
N PRO A 12 -12.27 3.00 -23.47
CA PRO A 12 -12.35 1.86 -22.58
C PRO A 12 -11.45 2.10 -21.36
N ARG A 13 -12.10 2.20 -20.21
CA ARG A 13 -11.51 2.32 -18.86
C ARG A 13 -10.48 1.21 -18.65
N THR A 14 -9.20 1.55 -18.73
CA THR A 14 -8.09 0.62 -18.46
C THR A 14 -7.25 1.15 -17.31
N THR A 15 -7.70 0.91 -16.09
CA THR A 15 -6.80 0.45 -15.04
C THR A 15 -7.48 -0.71 -14.34
N SER A 16 -7.07 -1.91 -14.72
CA SER A 16 -7.37 -3.13 -14.01
C SER A 16 -6.83 -2.98 -12.58
N ARG A 17 -7.69 -2.59 -11.63
CA ARG A 17 -7.42 -2.81 -10.21
C ARG A 17 -7.42 -4.31 -10.03
N ARG A 18 -6.25 -4.94 -10.19
CA ARG A 18 -6.06 -6.33 -9.82
C ARG A 18 -6.22 -6.40 -8.31
N GLN A 19 -7.44 -6.73 -7.89
CA GLN A 19 -7.80 -6.96 -6.50
C GLN A 19 -7.23 -8.33 -6.12
N PRO A 20 -6.26 -8.43 -5.20
CA PRO A 20 -5.86 -9.73 -4.71
C PRO A 20 -7.02 -10.29 -3.87
N ARG A 21 -7.57 -11.42 -4.32
CA ARG A 21 -8.52 -12.23 -3.56
C ARG A 21 -7.79 -12.82 -2.36
N GLY A 22 -7.93 -12.20 -1.19
CA GLY A 22 -7.47 -12.72 0.10
C GLY A 22 -8.65 -12.98 1.02
N SER A 23 -9.30 -14.14 0.85
CA SER A 23 -10.32 -14.61 1.80
C SER A 23 -9.65 -15.26 3.02
N GLY A 24 -10.03 -14.83 4.22
CA GLY A 24 -10.08 -15.68 5.41
C GLY A 24 -9.00 -15.44 6.47
N LEU A 25 -9.46 -14.95 7.63
CA LEU A 25 -8.77 -14.66 8.89
C LEU A 25 -8.10 -13.28 8.96
N SER A 26 -8.75 -12.38 9.71
CA SER A 26 -8.20 -11.12 10.19
C SER A 26 -6.96 -11.41 11.06
N LYS A 27 -5.80 -11.59 10.44
CA LYS A 27 -4.54 -11.82 11.16
C LYS A 27 -4.19 -10.54 11.89
N LYS A 28 -4.18 -10.56 13.22
CA LYS A 28 -3.69 -9.43 14.00
C LYS A 28 -2.21 -9.18 13.66
N PRO A 29 -1.77 -7.93 13.49
CA PRO A 29 -0.37 -7.63 13.25
C PRO A 29 0.44 -7.97 14.51
N THR A 30 1.67 -8.44 14.32
CA THR A 30 2.64 -8.48 15.42
C THR A 30 2.97 -7.06 15.88
N ARG A 31 3.52 -6.92 17.09
CA ARG A 31 3.95 -5.61 17.62
C ARG A 31 4.87 -4.85 16.68
N ALA A 32 5.82 -5.54 16.02
CA ALA A 32 6.74 -4.91 15.08
C ALA A 32 6.04 -4.44 13.79
N GLN A 33 5.12 -5.24 13.25
CA GLN A 33 4.32 -4.86 12.07
C GLN A 33 3.42 -3.67 12.39
N ARG A 34 2.72 -3.72 13.53
CA ARG A 34 1.88 -2.62 14.01
C ARG A 34 2.69 -1.34 14.18
N ALA A 35 3.80 -1.39 14.91
CA ALA A 35 4.66 -0.23 15.16
C ALA A 35 5.17 0.43 13.88
N TRP A 36 5.40 -0.37 12.83
CA TRP A 36 5.73 0.16 11.52
C TRP A 36 4.52 0.78 10.80
N LEU A 37 3.38 0.07 10.76
CA LEU A 37 2.16 0.53 10.07
C LEU A 37 1.59 1.82 10.66
N VAL A 38 1.55 1.97 12.00
CA VAL A 38 1.00 3.18 12.64
C VAL A 38 1.72 4.46 12.22
N ARG A 39 2.99 4.37 11.80
CA ARG A 39 3.79 5.52 11.37
C ARG A 39 3.26 6.12 10.07
N GLY A 40 2.61 5.31 9.21
CA GLY A 40 1.97 5.82 7.99
C GLY A 40 0.60 6.47 8.23
N LEU A 41 0.08 6.51 9.47
CA LEU A 41 -1.17 7.21 9.76
C LEU A 41 -1.02 8.73 9.75
N SER A 42 0.15 9.23 10.13
CA SER A 42 0.42 10.66 10.27
C SER A 42 1.04 11.29 9.00
N GLU A 43 1.46 10.48 8.05
CA GLU A 43 2.13 10.92 6.82
C GLU A 43 1.12 11.14 5.67
N ALA A 44 1.27 12.23 4.93
CA ALA A 44 0.49 12.49 3.73
C ALA A 44 0.68 11.36 2.70
N GLY A 45 -0.42 10.80 2.21
CA GLY A 45 -0.40 9.64 1.30
C GLY A 45 0.03 8.31 1.94
N GLY A 46 0.21 8.28 3.26
CA GLY A 46 0.44 7.04 4.02
C GLY A 46 1.85 6.48 3.96
N LYS A 47 2.88 7.32 3.73
CA LYS A 47 4.24 6.85 3.48
C LYS A 47 4.79 6.11 4.69
N LEU A 48 5.40 4.95 4.44
CA LEU A 48 6.03 4.16 5.48
C LEU A 48 7.54 4.41 5.51
N PRO A 49 8.11 4.68 6.70
CA PRO A 49 9.53 4.97 6.82
C PRO A 49 10.37 3.69 6.73
N LEU A 50 11.59 3.83 6.22
CA LEU A 50 12.59 2.76 6.18
C LEU A 50 13.33 2.58 7.51
N PHE A 51 13.20 3.56 8.41
CA PHE A 51 13.85 3.59 9.71
C PHE A 51 12.82 3.76 10.84
N ASP A 52 13.11 3.14 11.98
CA ASP A 52 12.35 3.30 13.22
C ASP A 52 12.65 4.65 13.90
N ALA A 53 12.02 4.87 15.06
CA ALA A 53 12.19 6.10 15.82
C ALA A 53 13.61 6.31 16.39
N GLN A 54 14.41 5.24 16.50
CA GLN A 54 15.78 5.27 16.99
C GLN A 54 16.81 5.33 15.86
N GLY A 55 16.36 5.45 14.60
CA GLY A 55 17.23 5.44 13.42
C GLY A 55 17.67 4.03 12.97
N GLY A 56 17.15 2.97 13.60
CA GLY A 56 17.37 1.59 13.18
C GLY A 56 16.62 1.27 11.89
N ARG A 57 17.19 0.44 11.02
CA ARG A 57 16.50 0.00 9.80
C ARG A 57 15.34 -0.91 10.17
N ILE A 58 14.17 -0.68 9.58
CA ILE A 58 13.05 -1.61 9.69
C ILE A 58 13.46 -2.94 9.05
N ALA A 59 13.25 -4.02 9.79
CA ALA A 59 13.59 -5.35 9.31
C ALA A 59 12.81 -5.69 8.03
N GLU A 60 13.52 -6.10 6.99
CA GLU A 60 12.93 -6.43 5.68
C GLU A 60 11.81 -7.48 5.78
N LYS A 61 11.97 -8.47 6.66
CA LYS A 61 10.93 -9.47 6.95
C LYS A 61 9.60 -8.84 7.40
N THR A 62 9.64 -7.75 8.17
CA THR A 62 8.46 -7.02 8.62
C THR A 62 7.77 -6.38 7.43
N ILE A 63 8.54 -5.70 6.57
CA ILE A 63 8.03 -5.04 5.37
C ILE A 63 7.38 -6.05 4.42
N ARG A 64 8.09 -7.13 4.08
CA ARG A 64 7.59 -8.19 3.19
C ARG A 64 6.34 -8.88 3.75
N ALA A 65 6.28 -9.11 5.06
CA ALA A 65 5.10 -9.70 5.68
C ALA A 65 3.87 -8.78 5.62
N CYS A 66 4.05 -7.47 5.82
CA CYS A 66 2.96 -6.49 5.69
C CYS A 66 2.50 -6.33 4.22
N LEU A 67 3.43 -6.38 3.25
CA LEU A 67 3.11 -6.41 1.82
C LEU A 67 2.29 -7.65 1.47
N ALA A 68 2.73 -8.83 1.92
CA ALA A 68 2.04 -10.10 1.69
C ALA A 68 0.64 -10.15 2.32
N ALA A 69 0.46 -9.47 3.45
CA ALA A 69 -0.83 -9.33 4.13
C ALA A 69 -1.75 -8.26 3.50
N GLY A 70 -1.27 -7.48 2.53
CA GLY A 70 -2.03 -6.41 1.89
C GLY A 70 -2.16 -5.13 2.74
N TRP A 71 -1.45 -5.02 3.87
CA TRP A 71 -1.48 -3.84 4.76
C TRP A 71 -0.59 -2.70 4.29
N ALA A 72 0.36 -3.01 3.41
CA ALA A 72 1.22 -2.04 2.75
C ALA A 72 1.30 -2.38 1.26
N GLU A 73 1.64 -1.39 0.45
CA GLU A 73 1.94 -1.56 -0.97
C GLU A 73 3.17 -0.72 -1.36
N PRO A 74 3.94 -1.09 -2.40
CA PRO A 74 5.06 -0.27 -2.88
C PRO A 74 4.58 1.12 -3.30
N TRP A 75 5.33 2.16 -2.93
CA TRP A 75 5.00 3.54 -3.29
C TRP A 75 5.18 3.81 -4.79
N PHE A 76 6.23 3.24 -5.38
CA PHE A 76 6.53 3.33 -6.80
C PHE A 76 7.25 2.06 -7.26
N SER A 77 6.83 1.48 -8.39
CA SER A 77 7.59 0.42 -9.05
C SER A 77 8.75 1.04 -9.81
N ASN A 78 9.95 1.03 -9.22
CA ASN A 78 11.15 1.48 -9.89
C ASN A 78 11.76 0.33 -10.73
N PRO A 79 11.77 0.42 -12.08
CA PRO A 79 12.36 -0.63 -12.92
C PRO A 79 13.88 -0.81 -12.68
N ILE A 80 14.55 0.21 -12.15
CA ILE A 80 16.00 0.22 -11.89
C ILE A 80 16.34 -0.40 -10.53
N LYS A 81 15.41 -0.32 -9.57
CA LYS A 81 15.57 -0.90 -8.22
C LYS A 81 14.30 -1.65 -7.84
N PRO A 82 14.11 -2.87 -8.35
CA PRO A 82 12.92 -3.66 -8.05
C PRO A 82 12.81 -4.01 -6.56
N ASP A 83 13.93 -4.03 -5.84
CA ASP A 83 13.98 -4.28 -4.39
C ASP A 83 13.67 -3.05 -3.53
N TRP A 84 13.20 -1.94 -4.11
CA TRP A 84 12.97 -0.73 -3.33
C TRP A 84 11.73 -0.86 -2.43
N LEU A 85 11.97 -1.08 -1.13
CA LEU A 85 10.96 -1.27 -0.10
C LEU A 85 10.35 0.04 0.44
N VAL A 86 10.32 1.10 -0.35
CA VAL A 86 9.56 2.29 0.04
C VAL A 86 8.08 1.97 -0.19
N CYS A 87 7.35 1.87 0.90
CA CYS A 87 5.95 1.46 0.90
C CYS A 87 5.03 2.60 1.34
N ARG A 88 3.73 2.41 1.12
CA ARG A 88 2.66 3.17 1.76
C ARG A 88 1.64 2.27 2.42
N LEU A 89 0.90 2.83 3.36
CA LEU A 89 -0.28 2.20 3.95
C LEU A 89 -1.38 2.02 2.90
N THR A 90 -2.00 0.85 2.91
CA THR A 90 -3.29 0.61 2.27
C THR A 90 -4.43 0.94 3.24
N ASP A 91 -5.67 0.93 2.74
CA ASP A 91 -6.85 1.10 3.59
C ASP A 91 -7.00 -0.07 4.59
N ASP A 92 -6.71 -1.31 4.16
CA ASP A 92 -6.65 -2.48 5.05
C ASP A 92 -5.58 -2.31 6.14
N GLY A 93 -4.44 -1.73 5.79
CA GLY A 93 -3.39 -1.37 6.74
C GLY A 93 -3.84 -0.33 7.77
N ARG A 94 -4.69 0.65 7.38
CA ARG A 94 -5.28 1.63 8.32
C ARG A 94 -6.30 0.96 9.23
N ALA A 95 -7.14 0.11 8.67
CA ALA A 95 -8.16 -0.62 9.42
C ALA A 95 -7.52 -1.53 10.47
N VAL A 96 -6.50 -2.31 10.10
CA VAL A 96 -5.92 -3.31 11.01
C VAL A 96 -5.24 -2.69 12.24
N VAL A 97 -4.58 -1.53 12.10
CA VAL A 97 -3.97 -0.84 13.24
C VAL A 97 -4.99 -0.11 14.11
N SER A 98 -6.14 0.26 13.54
CA SER A 98 -7.22 0.93 14.29
C SER A 98 -8.03 -0.05 15.15
N GLN A 99 -8.12 -1.31 14.75
CA GLN A 99 -8.92 -2.36 15.41
C GLN A 99 -8.15 -3.15 16.48
N ASP A 100 -6.83 -3.02 16.52
CA ASP A 100 -5.98 -3.70 17.48
C ASP A 100 -5.50 -2.65 18.52
N PRO A 101 -5.68 -2.83 19.83
CA PRO A 101 -5.22 -1.86 20.84
C PRO A 101 -3.74 -2.02 21.23
N GLY A 102 -3.08 -3.11 20.80
CA GLY A 102 -1.68 -3.43 21.12
C GLY A 102 -1.50 -4.46 22.21
#